data_AF-A0A1G7J187-F1
#
_entry.id   AF-A0A1G7J187-F1
#
_cell.length_a   1.000
_cell.length_b   1.000
_cell.length_c   1.000
_cell.angle_alpha   90.00
_cell.angle_beta   90.00
_cell.angle_gamma   90.00
#
_symmetry.space_group_name_H-M   'P 1'
#
loop_
_entity.id
_entity.type
_entity.pdbx_description
1 polymer ?
#
loop_
_entity_poly.entity_id
_entity_poly.type
_entity_poly.pdbx_seq_one_letter_code
_entity_poly.pdbx_strand_id
1 'polypeptide(L)'
;MQFEEWKKQREKVGTKKTSTQNREGASAKFSAVPSESGAKVAEKLESTKRNYENAPNKPRGFITDVAQALDLEQHEASKYGTFKTEDGKEFTLRISNHNASVANFDESGESEGVSIVISKYGNRGIRNNGTAHVSEFFYPKSAIERAEGKPLAVFRSATHIGSHVILTELKHKGKNFVTALEVNRQVGKIRVNRIRSLHYRNSLNIINWINEDLADYIKPSFAEEWFEPMKNELRSKPQYNSAEVRTQLVSAANKIKSFENPKQNGGNLRFRDNGSNAAAHPDEADIHST
;
A
#
# COMPACT_ATOMS: atom_id res chain seq x y z
N MET A 1 33.88 -40.59 1.43
CA MET A 1 35.01 -39.71 1.79
C MET A 1 34.70 -38.20 1.64
N GLN A 2 33.44 -37.77 1.53
CA GLN A 2 33.07 -36.34 1.42
C GLN A 2 32.14 -35.83 2.54
N PHE A 3 31.75 -36.69 3.49
CA PHE A 3 30.81 -36.32 4.56
C PHE A 3 31.52 -35.84 5.84
N GLU A 4 32.74 -36.30 6.11
CA GLU A 4 33.54 -35.90 7.28
C GLU A 4 34.33 -34.59 7.05
N GLU A 5 34.61 -34.22 5.80
CA GLU A 5 35.16 -32.88 5.47
C GLU A 5 34.13 -31.76 5.68
N TRP A 6 32.83 -32.07 5.55
CA TRP A 6 31.75 -31.09 5.74
C TRP A 6 31.51 -30.72 7.22
N LYS A 7 31.78 -31.65 8.15
CA LYS A 7 31.68 -31.38 9.60
C LYS A 7 32.84 -30.54 10.13
N LYS A 8 34.08 -30.81 9.69
CA LYS A 8 35.28 -30.05 10.12
C LYS A 8 35.25 -28.57 9.71
N GLN A 9 34.53 -28.22 8.64
CA GLN A 9 34.37 -26.81 8.23
C GLN A 9 33.39 -26.03 9.12
N ARG A 10 32.44 -26.70 9.81
CA ARG A 10 31.52 -26.03 10.74
C ARG A 10 32.12 -25.81 12.14
N GLU A 11 33.03 -26.67 12.58
CA GLU A 11 33.67 -26.52 13.91
C GLU A 11 34.71 -25.40 13.97
N LYS A 12 35.30 -24.97 12.84
CA LYS A 12 36.28 -23.87 12.81
C LYS A 12 35.69 -22.45 12.80
N VAL A 13 34.37 -22.29 12.70
CA VAL A 13 33.71 -20.97 12.71
C VAL A 13 33.14 -20.61 14.10
N GLY A 14 33.17 -21.55 15.04
CA GLY A 14 32.69 -21.37 16.40
C GLY A 14 33.78 -20.94 17.38
N THR A 15 34.26 -19.69 17.30
CA THR A 15 34.69 -18.87 18.47
C THR A 15 35.21 -17.50 18.02
N LYS A 16 34.33 -16.51 17.96
CA LYS A 16 34.67 -15.13 18.32
C LYS A 16 33.64 -14.62 19.32
N LYS A 17 34.16 -14.19 20.47
CA LYS A 17 33.43 -13.78 21.66
C LYS A 17 32.35 -12.74 21.37
N THR A 18 31.24 -12.94 22.06
CA THR A 18 30.06 -12.10 22.20
C THR A 18 30.42 -10.67 22.59
N SER A 19 30.09 -9.71 21.71
CA SER A 19 29.74 -8.35 22.12
C SER A 19 28.29 -8.13 21.71
N THR A 20 27.40 -8.12 22.69
CA THR A 20 25.97 -7.85 22.52
C THR A 20 25.81 -6.41 22.06
N GLN A 21 25.66 -6.20 20.75
CA GLN A 21 25.09 -4.97 20.20
C GLN A 21 23.69 -5.29 19.68
N ASN A 22 22.72 -4.57 20.23
CA ASN A 22 21.33 -4.54 19.83
C ASN A 22 21.19 -4.52 18.30
N ARG A 23 20.64 -5.59 17.73
CA ARG A 23 20.07 -5.53 16.39
C ARG A 23 18.69 -4.91 16.51
N GLU A 24 18.67 -3.59 16.65
CA GLU A 24 17.52 -2.80 16.22
C GLU A 24 17.27 -3.11 14.75
N GLY A 25 16.00 -3.42 14.42
CA GLY A 25 15.57 -3.71 13.08
C GLY A 25 16.00 -2.57 12.15
N ALA A 26 16.85 -2.90 11.19
CA ALA A 26 17.15 -2.03 10.07
C ALA A 26 15.88 -1.88 9.22
N SER A 27 14.99 -0.99 9.67
CA SER A 27 14.12 -0.23 8.79
C SER A 27 15.06 0.49 7.84
N ALA A 28 15.15 0.00 6.60
CA ALA A 28 15.77 0.75 5.54
C ALA A 28 15.02 2.08 5.46
N LYS A 29 15.60 3.13 6.04
CA LYS A 29 15.16 4.50 5.92
C LYS A 29 15.32 4.90 4.44
N PHE A 30 14.36 4.55 3.60
CA PHE A 30 14.13 5.30 2.38
C PHE A 30 13.52 6.62 2.85
N SER A 31 14.32 7.64 3.12
CA SER A 31 13.82 9.02 3.20
C SER A 31 14.14 9.66 1.85
N ALA A 32 13.29 9.39 0.85
CA ALA A 32 13.37 10.10 -0.41
C ALA A 32 13.00 11.57 -0.14
N VAL A 33 14.00 12.43 0.05
CA VAL A 33 13.85 13.85 -0.22
C VAL A 33 13.44 13.92 -1.69
N PRO A 34 12.29 14.52 -2.07
CA PRO A 34 11.92 14.61 -3.47
C PRO A 34 13.07 15.27 -4.21
N SER A 35 13.66 14.55 -5.18
CA SER A 35 14.54 15.20 -6.15
C SER A 35 13.77 16.34 -6.81
N GLU A 36 14.47 17.34 -7.37
CA GLU A 36 13.80 18.42 -8.09
C GLU A 36 12.83 17.87 -9.16
N SER A 37 13.19 16.75 -9.79
CA SER A 37 12.33 15.99 -10.71
C SER A 37 11.10 15.36 -10.01
N GLY A 38 11.28 14.76 -8.83
CA GLY A 38 10.18 14.18 -8.05
C GLY A 38 9.18 15.23 -7.56
N ALA A 39 9.64 16.43 -7.19
CA ALA A 39 8.77 17.54 -6.80
C ALA A 39 7.90 18.02 -7.99
N LYS A 40 8.49 18.13 -9.19
CA LYS A 40 7.76 18.49 -10.43
C LYS A 40 6.70 17.45 -10.80
N VAL A 41 7.04 16.16 -10.72
CA VAL A 41 6.07 15.07 -10.97
C VAL A 41 4.92 15.10 -9.96
N ALA A 42 5.21 15.32 -8.67
CA ALA A 42 4.17 15.44 -7.65
C ALA A 42 3.22 16.62 -7.91
N GLU A 43 3.76 17.78 -8.31
CA GLU A 43 2.96 18.95 -8.68
C GLU A 43 2.05 18.68 -9.89
N LYS A 44 2.60 18.05 -10.95
CA LYS A 44 1.82 17.66 -12.12
C LYS A 44 0.69 16.69 -11.77
N LEU A 45 0.97 15.69 -10.92
CA LEU A 45 -0.06 14.76 -10.43
C LEU A 45 -1.15 15.45 -9.62
N GLU A 46 -0.80 16.41 -8.75
CA GLU A 46 -1.78 17.22 -8.00
C GLU A 46 -2.61 18.12 -8.92
N SER A 47 -2.02 18.67 -9.98
CA SER A 47 -2.77 19.42 -10.99
C SER A 47 -3.73 18.52 -11.75
N THR A 48 -3.27 17.34 -12.19
CA THR A 48 -4.13 16.35 -12.86
C THR A 48 -5.29 15.93 -11.96
N LYS A 49 -5.04 15.66 -10.68
CA LYS A 49 -6.08 15.36 -9.70
C LYS A 49 -7.14 16.47 -9.64
N ARG A 50 -6.73 17.73 -9.48
CA ARG A 50 -7.66 18.88 -9.42
C ARG A 50 -8.51 18.98 -10.69
N ASN A 51 -7.94 18.69 -11.86
CA ASN A 51 -8.70 18.71 -13.11
C ASN A 51 -9.81 17.64 -13.11
N TYR A 52 -9.54 16.45 -12.56
CA TYR A 52 -10.53 15.38 -12.44
C TYR A 52 -11.59 15.67 -11.39
N GLU A 53 -11.26 16.33 -10.28
CA GLU A 53 -12.21 16.72 -9.25
C GLU A 53 -13.20 17.81 -9.73
N ASN A 54 -12.75 18.70 -10.61
CA ASN A 54 -13.55 19.84 -11.09
C ASN A 54 -14.17 19.63 -12.47
N ALA A 55 -13.91 18.49 -13.13
CA ALA A 55 -14.42 18.25 -14.47
C ALA A 55 -15.95 17.98 -14.45
N PRO A 56 -16.75 18.71 -15.23
CA PRO A 56 -18.20 18.49 -15.29
C PRO A 56 -18.58 17.15 -15.95
N ASN A 57 -17.65 16.53 -16.69
CA ASN A 57 -17.80 15.23 -17.34
C ASN A 57 -16.55 14.37 -17.08
N LYS A 58 -16.68 13.03 -17.14
CA LYS A 58 -15.52 12.11 -17.07
C LYS A 58 -14.46 12.53 -18.09
N PRO A 59 -13.25 12.95 -17.68
CA PRO A 59 -12.22 13.36 -18.62
C PRO A 59 -11.86 12.19 -19.54
N ARG A 60 -11.80 12.45 -20.84
CA ARG A 60 -11.27 11.48 -21.81
C ARG A 60 -9.75 11.51 -21.71
N GLY A 61 -9.13 10.36 -21.50
CA GLY A 61 -7.66 10.26 -21.59
C GLY A 61 -6.92 9.98 -20.28
N PHE A 62 -7.54 9.40 -19.25
CA PHE A 62 -6.88 9.05 -17.97
C PHE A 62 -5.45 8.48 -18.08
N ILE A 63 -5.22 7.49 -18.95
CA ILE A 63 -3.88 6.93 -19.17
C ILE A 63 -2.92 8.00 -19.68
N THR A 64 -3.35 8.83 -20.63
CA THR A 64 -2.57 9.94 -21.17
C THR A 64 -2.27 10.99 -20.10
N ASP A 65 -3.26 11.38 -19.30
CA ASP A 65 -3.10 12.43 -18.29
C ASP A 65 -2.15 11.99 -17.17
N VAL A 66 -2.26 10.73 -16.73
CA VAL A 66 -1.33 10.13 -15.76
C VAL A 66 0.06 9.99 -16.37
N ALA A 67 0.16 9.55 -17.63
CA ALA A 67 1.44 9.44 -18.31
C ALA A 67 2.15 10.79 -18.44
N GLN A 68 1.42 11.85 -18.84
CA GLN A 68 1.96 13.20 -18.91
C GLN A 68 2.38 13.73 -17.53
N ALA A 69 1.60 13.44 -16.48
CA ALA A 69 1.95 13.86 -15.12
C ALA A 69 3.22 13.17 -14.61
N LEU A 70 3.50 11.96 -15.08
CA LEU A 70 4.70 11.18 -14.78
C LEU A 70 5.84 11.41 -15.78
N ASP A 71 5.69 12.35 -16.72
CA ASP A 71 6.66 12.63 -17.80
C ASP A 71 7.01 11.38 -18.65
N LEU A 72 6.01 10.54 -18.92
CA LEU A 72 6.16 9.39 -19.81
C LEU A 72 5.98 9.82 -21.27
N GLU A 73 6.89 9.34 -22.12
CA GLU A 73 6.90 9.56 -23.56
C GLU A 73 6.04 8.52 -24.30
N GLN A 74 5.50 8.91 -25.45
CA GLN A 74 4.69 8.00 -26.26
C GLN A 74 5.54 7.13 -27.17
N HIS A 75 5.41 5.82 -27.02
CA HIS A 75 5.87 4.84 -28.00
C HIS A 75 4.69 4.00 -28.48
N GLU A 76 4.31 4.19 -29.74
CA GLU A 76 3.12 3.62 -30.37
C GLU A 76 1.83 3.92 -29.57
N ALA A 77 1.15 2.87 -29.10
CA ALA A 77 -0.06 2.95 -28.29
C ALA A 77 0.21 2.90 -26.78
N SER A 78 1.48 2.89 -26.36
CA SER A 78 1.91 2.80 -24.96
C SER A 78 2.71 4.05 -24.56
N LYS A 79 2.84 4.28 -23.26
CA LYS A 79 3.61 5.39 -22.68
C LYS A 79 4.73 4.82 -21.81
N TYR A 80 5.96 5.31 -21.95
CA TYR A 80 7.14 4.79 -21.26
C TYR A 80 7.95 5.91 -20.61
N GLY A 81 8.67 5.59 -19.54
CA GLY A 81 9.64 6.50 -18.94
C GLY A 81 10.61 5.73 -18.07
N THR A 82 11.88 6.12 -18.11
CA THR A 82 12.96 5.47 -17.36
C THR A 82 13.18 6.19 -16.05
N PHE A 83 13.16 5.42 -14.96
CA PHE A 83 13.31 5.90 -13.60
C PHE A 83 14.53 5.27 -12.96
N LYS A 84 15.22 6.05 -12.13
CA LYS A 84 16.38 5.60 -11.35
C LYS A 84 16.01 5.51 -9.88
N THR A 85 16.28 4.38 -9.26
CA THR A 85 16.10 4.15 -7.82
C THR A 85 17.22 4.83 -7.02
N GLU A 86 17.03 4.95 -5.70
CA GLU A 86 18.07 5.51 -4.80
C GLU A 86 19.39 4.73 -4.85
N ASP A 87 19.34 3.41 -5.08
CA ASP A 87 20.53 2.56 -5.26
C ASP A 87 21.11 2.59 -6.68
N GLY A 88 20.61 3.48 -7.54
CA GLY A 88 21.16 3.75 -8.87
C GLY A 88 20.73 2.76 -9.95
N LYS A 89 19.80 1.84 -9.67
CA LYS A 89 19.23 0.95 -10.67
C LYS A 89 18.21 1.68 -11.51
N GLU A 90 18.22 1.43 -12.81
CA GLU A 90 17.27 2.01 -13.74
C GLU A 90 16.21 0.97 -14.09
N PHE A 91 14.96 1.41 -14.19
CA PHE A 91 13.85 0.59 -14.67
C PHE A 91 12.93 1.45 -15.53
N THR A 92 12.29 0.83 -16.51
CA THR A 92 11.27 1.51 -17.31
C THR A 92 9.88 1.28 -16.73
N LEU A 93 9.15 2.37 -16.50
CA LEU A 93 7.72 2.34 -16.24
C LEU A 93 6.95 2.49 -17.56
N ARG A 94 6.09 1.52 -17.85
CA ARG A 94 5.13 1.58 -18.96
C ARG A 94 3.71 1.75 -18.43
N ILE A 95 2.91 2.62 -19.05
CA ILE A 95 1.46 2.69 -18.85
C ILE A 95 0.75 2.48 -20.19
N SER A 96 -0.22 1.57 -20.24
CA SER A 96 -0.91 1.22 -21.49
C SER A 96 -2.32 0.66 -21.28
N ASN A 97 -3.06 0.52 -22.39
CA ASN A 97 -4.38 -0.11 -22.43
C ASN A 97 -4.35 -1.60 -22.86
N HIS A 98 -3.17 -2.17 -23.11
CA HIS A 98 -2.97 -3.57 -23.50
C HIS A 98 -1.74 -4.19 -22.80
N ASN A 99 -1.76 -5.52 -22.66
CA ASN A 99 -0.66 -6.30 -22.10
C ASN A 99 0.65 -6.08 -22.88
N ALA A 100 1.76 -6.11 -22.16
CA ALA A 100 3.10 -5.91 -22.70
C ALA A 100 3.58 -7.11 -23.54
N SER A 101 4.53 -6.81 -24.42
CA SER A 101 5.39 -7.76 -25.13
C SER A 101 6.82 -7.48 -24.65
N VAL A 102 7.52 -8.50 -24.15
CA VAL A 102 8.88 -8.33 -23.62
C VAL A 102 9.83 -7.84 -24.72
N ALA A 103 9.63 -8.30 -25.96
CA ALA A 103 10.43 -7.83 -27.09
C ALA A 103 10.40 -6.30 -27.28
N ASN A 104 9.30 -5.62 -26.94
CA ASN A 104 9.20 -4.16 -27.09
C ASN A 104 10.10 -3.43 -26.08
N PHE A 105 10.35 -4.02 -24.91
CA PHE A 105 11.31 -3.52 -23.94
C PHE A 105 12.73 -3.77 -24.43
N ASP A 106 13.02 -4.97 -24.96
CA ASP A 106 14.33 -5.28 -25.55
C ASP A 106 14.69 -4.34 -26.71
N GLU A 107 13.76 -4.08 -27.64
CA GLU A 107 13.93 -3.17 -28.78
C GLU A 107 14.22 -1.73 -28.34
N SER A 108 13.73 -1.35 -27.14
CA SER A 108 13.96 -0.04 -26.55
C SER A 108 15.24 0.01 -25.68
N GLY A 109 15.98 -1.11 -25.57
CA GLY A 109 17.18 -1.22 -24.74
C GLY A 109 16.90 -1.33 -23.24
N GLU A 110 15.68 -1.72 -22.86
CA GLU A 110 15.18 -1.67 -21.48
C GLU A 110 15.23 -3.06 -20.84
N SER A 111 16.21 -3.32 -19.97
CA SER A 111 16.40 -4.64 -19.37
C SER A 111 15.45 -4.96 -18.22
N GLU A 112 14.91 -3.94 -17.54
CA GLU A 112 14.03 -4.06 -16.37
C GLU A 112 12.78 -3.19 -16.56
N GLY A 113 11.59 -3.81 -16.53
CA GLY A 113 10.34 -3.14 -16.86
C GLY A 113 9.23 -3.34 -15.83
N VAL A 114 8.50 -2.27 -15.53
CA VAL A 114 7.23 -2.30 -14.80
C VAL A 114 6.13 -1.85 -15.75
N SER A 115 5.22 -2.76 -16.11
CA SER A 115 4.09 -2.48 -16.99
C SER A 115 2.80 -2.32 -16.19
N ILE A 116 2.16 -1.16 -16.26
CA ILE A 116 0.83 -0.91 -15.71
C ILE A 116 -0.17 -0.92 -16.86
N VAL A 117 -1.11 -1.87 -16.81
CA VAL A 117 -2.14 -2.02 -17.84
C VAL A 117 -3.48 -1.64 -17.27
N ILE A 118 -4.12 -0.62 -17.84
CA ILE A 118 -5.48 -0.19 -17.51
C ILE A 118 -6.37 -0.45 -18.71
N SER A 119 -7.08 -1.56 -18.71
CA SER A 119 -7.81 -2.01 -19.91
C SER A 119 -9.30 -2.22 -19.65
N LYS A 120 -10.12 -1.92 -20.66
CA LYS A 120 -11.51 -2.36 -20.73
C LYS A 120 -11.63 -3.84 -21.14
N TYR A 121 -10.56 -4.42 -21.68
CA TYR A 121 -10.50 -5.82 -22.12
C TYR A 121 -9.92 -6.71 -21.02
N GLY A 122 -10.19 -8.01 -21.07
CA GLY A 122 -9.64 -8.97 -20.12
C GLY A 122 -8.12 -9.09 -20.16
N ASN A 123 -7.52 -9.49 -19.04
CA ASN A 123 -6.08 -9.72 -18.93
C ASN A 123 -5.66 -10.97 -19.70
N ARG A 124 -4.80 -10.84 -20.71
CA ARG A 124 -4.22 -11.98 -21.44
C ARG A 124 -2.84 -12.38 -20.94
N GLY A 125 -2.29 -11.64 -19.98
CA GLY A 125 -0.93 -11.78 -19.49
C GLY A 125 0.10 -11.20 -20.45
N ILE A 126 1.32 -11.08 -19.95
CA ILE A 126 2.48 -10.61 -20.71
C ILE A 126 2.87 -11.63 -21.79
N ARG A 127 3.22 -11.15 -22.99
CA ARG A 127 3.84 -11.97 -24.03
C ARG A 127 5.34 -12.07 -23.76
N ASN A 128 5.79 -13.22 -23.26
CA ASN A 128 7.17 -13.46 -22.87
C ASN A 128 8.05 -13.90 -24.07
N ASN A 129 8.26 -13.00 -25.02
CA ASN A 129 8.96 -13.23 -26.30
C ASN A 129 10.31 -12.51 -26.40
N GLY A 130 10.94 -12.23 -25.25
CA GLY A 130 12.14 -11.41 -25.16
C GLY A 130 12.98 -11.75 -23.94
N THR A 131 13.99 -10.94 -23.66
CA THR A 131 14.99 -11.17 -22.60
C THR A 131 14.86 -10.23 -21.40
N ALA A 132 14.23 -9.07 -21.57
CA ALA A 132 13.98 -8.13 -20.49
C ALA A 132 13.14 -8.74 -19.37
N HIS A 133 13.46 -8.39 -18.13
CA HIS A 133 12.68 -8.79 -16.98
C HIS A 133 11.54 -7.79 -16.77
N VAL A 134 10.31 -8.20 -17.06
CA VAL A 134 9.13 -7.32 -17.01
C VAL A 134 8.09 -7.85 -16.03
N SER A 135 7.74 -7.02 -15.05
CA SER A 135 6.62 -7.24 -14.13
C SER A 135 5.39 -6.47 -14.58
N GLU A 136 4.27 -7.15 -14.81
CA GLU A 136 3.03 -6.52 -15.26
C GLU A 136 1.92 -6.50 -14.18
N PHE A 137 1.36 -5.32 -13.98
CA PHE A 137 0.22 -5.04 -13.11
C PHE A 137 -0.99 -4.66 -13.95
N PHE A 138 -1.95 -5.58 -14.01
CA PHE A 138 -3.19 -5.40 -14.75
C PHE A 138 -4.32 -4.89 -13.85
N TYR A 139 -5.01 -3.85 -14.31
CA TYR A 139 -6.18 -3.24 -13.69
C TYR A 139 -7.35 -3.14 -14.69
N PRO A 140 -8.50 -3.77 -14.40
CA PRO A 140 -9.70 -3.53 -15.18
C PRO A 140 -10.13 -2.06 -15.06
N LYS A 141 -10.36 -1.39 -16.19
CA LYS A 141 -10.82 0.01 -16.23
C LYS A 141 -12.12 0.20 -15.44
N SER A 142 -13.05 -0.76 -15.51
CA SER A 142 -14.30 -0.74 -14.74
C SER A 142 -14.11 -0.90 -13.23
N ALA A 143 -12.99 -1.45 -12.77
CA ALA A 143 -12.67 -1.52 -11.35
C ALA A 143 -12.15 -0.16 -10.84
N ILE A 144 -11.28 0.49 -11.62
CA ILE A 144 -10.80 1.84 -11.29
C ILE A 144 -11.94 2.85 -11.31
N GLU A 145 -12.81 2.81 -12.31
CA GLU A 145 -13.93 3.76 -12.42
C GLU A 145 -15.02 3.57 -11.35
N ARG A 146 -15.16 2.36 -10.79
CA ARG A 146 -16.09 2.09 -9.69
C ARG A 146 -15.49 2.39 -8.32
N ALA A 147 -14.16 2.40 -8.20
CA ALA A 147 -13.49 2.81 -6.99
C ALA A 147 -13.72 4.32 -6.82
N GLU A 148 -14.74 4.71 -6.05
CA GLU A 148 -15.14 6.11 -5.79
C GLU A 148 -14.07 6.94 -5.04
N GLY A 149 -12.80 6.55 -5.07
CA GLY A 149 -11.69 7.15 -4.33
C GLY A 149 -11.78 6.97 -2.81
N LYS A 150 -12.86 6.40 -2.29
CA LYS A 150 -13.05 6.15 -0.86
C LYS A 150 -12.43 4.80 -0.47
N PRO A 151 -11.70 4.74 0.65
CA PRO A 151 -11.21 3.48 1.16
C PRO A 151 -12.36 2.55 1.56
N LEU A 152 -12.17 1.26 1.39
CA LEU A 152 -13.01 0.24 2.02
C LEU A 152 -12.89 0.31 3.54
N ALA A 153 -11.67 0.52 4.04
CA ALA A 153 -11.38 0.73 5.44
C ALA A 153 -10.03 1.45 5.60
N VAL A 154 -9.84 2.11 6.75
CA VAL A 154 -8.55 2.69 7.17
C VAL A 154 -8.18 2.07 8.50
N PHE A 155 -6.94 1.58 8.60
CA PHE A 155 -6.41 0.95 9.80
C PHE A 155 -5.20 1.71 10.33
N ARG A 156 -4.97 1.69 11.63
CA ARG A 156 -3.68 2.08 12.22
C ARG A 156 -2.63 1.04 11.86
N SER A 157 -1.41 1.49 11.58
CA SER A 157 -0.32 0.57 11.30
C SER A 157 0.12 -0.13 12.58
N ALA A 158 -0.01 -1.46 12.62
CA ALA A 158 0.40 -2.29 13.75
C ALA A 158 1.90 -2.17 14.10
N THR A 159 2.73 -1.71 13.16
CA THR A 159 4.20 -1.69 13.32
C THR A 159 4.80 -0.30 13.38
N HIS A 160 4.04 0.75 13.04
CA HIS A 160 4.57 2.12 12.96
C HIS A 160 3.54 3.12 13.46
N ILE A 161 3.82 3.71 14.62
CA ILE A 161 2.99 4.75 15.24
C ILE A 161 2.86 5.94 14.28
N GLY A 162 1.68 6.56 14.24
CA GLY A 162 1.38 7.71 13.37
C GLY A 162 1.17 7.37 11.89
N SER A 163 1.23 6.09 11.51
CA SER A 163 0.94 5.64 10.16
C SER A 163 -0.41 4.94 10.05
N HIS A 164 -1.06 5.10 8.90
CA HIS A 164 -2.33 4.48 8.57
C HIS A 164 -2.17 3.54 7.38
N VAL A 165 -3.03 2.55 7.26
CA VAL A 165 -3.10 1.58 6.16
C VAL A 165 -4.48 1.69 5.55
N ILE A 166 -4.51 2.15 4.30
CA ILE A 166 -5.72 2.33 3.52
C ILE A 166 -5.99 1.04 2.75
N LEU A 167 -7.13 0.41 3.00
CA LEU A 167 -7.60 -0.72 2.22
C LEU A 167 -8.44 -0.21 1.04
N THR A 168 -8.08 -0.65 -0.16
CA THR A 168 -8.75 -0.25 -1.40
C THR A 168 -9.62 -1.37 -1.96
N GLU A 169 -10.61 -0.99 -2.77
CA GLU A 169 -11.46 -1.93 -3.52
C GLU A 169 -10.68 -2.72 -4.60
N LEU A 170 -9.51 -2.22 -5.00
CA LEU A 170 -8.70 -2.83 -6.04
C LEU A 170 -8.13 -4.17 -5.57
N LYS A 171 -8.37 -5.22 -6.38
CA LYS A 171 -7.83 -6.57 -6.17
C LYS A 171 -6.92 -6.99 -7.32
N HIS A 172 -5.84 -7.69 -7.00
CA HIS A 172 -5.01 -8.41 -7.96
C HIS A 172 -4.80 -9.84 -7.49
N LYS A 173 -5.14 -10.83 -8.34
CA LYS A 173 -5.09 -12.27 -8.02
C LYS A 173 -5.81 -12.62 -6.70
N GLY A 174 -6.99 -12.03 -6.48
CA GLY A 174 -7.80 -12.24 -5.27
C GLY A 174 -7.33 -11.50 -4.02
N LYS A 175 -6.21 -10.76 -4.08
CA LYS A 175 -5.66 -10.02 -2.94
C LYS A 175 -5.96 -8.53 -3.07
N ASN A 176 -6.37 -7.88 -1.98
CA ASN A 176 -6.62 -6.44 -1.97
C ASN A 176 -5.33 -5.65 -1.89
N PHE A 177 -5.29 -4.51 -2.59
CA PHE A 177 -4.24 -3.52 -2.42
C PHE A 177 -4.45 -2.74 -1.12
N VAL A 178 -3.36 -2.59 -0.39
CA VAL A 178 -3.26 -1.68 0.74
C VAL A 178 -2.20 -0.62 0.48
N THR A 179 -2.49 0.59 0.92
CA THR A 179 -1.55 1.72 0.86
C THR A 179 -1.22 2.13 2.28
N ALA A 180 0.04 1.97 2.70
CA ALA A 180 0.50 2.49 3.98
C ALA A 180 0.86 3.97 3.81
N LEU A 181 0.18 4.84 4.55
CA LEU A 181 0.45 6.27 4.62
C LEU A 181 1.13 6.62 5.94
N GLU A 182 2.09 7.50 5.86
CA GLU A 182 2.61 8.23 7.01
C GLU A 182 2.01 9.65 6.99
N VAL A 183 1.39 10.04 8.10
CA VAL A 183 0.73 11.33 8.23
C VAL A 183 1.38 12.13 9.35
N ASN A 184 1.54 13.44 9.15
CA ASN A 184 1.88 14.34 10.26
C ASN A 184 0.66 15.17 10.63
N ARG A 185 0.41 15.24 11.93
CA ARG A 185 -0.65 16.03 12.52
C ARG A 185 -0.12 17.42 12.78
N GLN A 186 -0.45 18.35 11.89
CA GLN A 186 -0.30 19.77 12.18
C GLN A 186 -1.57 20.25 12.89
N VAL A 187 -1.47 21.31 13.69
CA VAL A 187 -2.62 21.87 14.41
C VAL A 187 -3.77 22.12 13.42
N GLY A 188 -4.84 21.34 13.60
CA GLY A 188 -6.03 21.41 12.75
C GLY A 188 -5.88 20.92 11.31
N LYS A 189 -4.78 20.26 10.90
CA LYS A 189 -4.64 19.69 9.54
C LYS A 189 -3.86 18.38 9.56
N ILE A 190 -4.41 17.33 8.94
CA ILE A 190 -3.67 16.10 8.64
C ILE A 190 -3.08 16.26 7.24
N ARG A 191 -1.76 16.15 7.13
CA ARG A 191 -1.09 16.07 5.82
C ARG A 191 -0.62 14.64 5.60
N VAL A 192 -0.93 14.10 4.41
CA VAL A 192 -0.27 12.90 3.92
C VAL A 192 1.13 13.32 3.52
N ASN A 193 2.11 12.87 4.30
CA ASN A 193 3.50 13.23 4.03
C ASN A 193 4.10 12.28 3.00
N ARG A 194 3.76 10.99 3.13
CA ARG A 194 4.41 9.93 2.36
C ARG A 194 3.52 8.70 2.22
N ILE A 195 3.56 8.08 1.05
CA ILE A 195 3.15 6.69 0.85
C ILE A 195 4.37 5.81 1.17
N ARG A 196 4.31 5.06 2.27
CA ARG A 196 5.40 4.17 2.70
C ARG A 196 5.48 2.90 1.87
N SER A 197 4.33 2.39 1.45
CA SER A 197 4.26 1.17 0.64
C SER A 197 2.90 1.05 -0.04
N LEU A 198 2.90 0.54 -1.26
CA LEU A 198 1.72 0.10 -2.00
C LEU A 198 1.92 -1.37 -2.38
N HIS A 199 1.18 -2.27 -1.76
CA HIS A 199 1.30 -3.70 -2.03
C HIS A 199 0.02 -4.44 -1.68
N TYR A 200 -0.12 -5.67 -2.16
CA TYR A 200 -1.27 -6.49 -1.85
C TYR A 200 -1.14 -7.17 -0.48
N ARG A 201 -2.26 -7.41 0.20
CA ARG A 201 -2.32 -8.18 1.46
C ARG A 201 -3.30 -9.34 1.36
N ASN A 202 -3.05 -10.39 2.16
CA ASN A 202 -3.99 -11.49 2.31
C ASN A 202 -5.19 -11.02 3.16
N SER A 203 -6.39 -11.47 2.80
CA SER A 203 -7.62 -11.29 3.57
C SER A 203 -7.48 -11.63 5.04
N LEU A 204 -6.72 -12.68 5.40
CA LEU A 204 -6.46 -13.02 6.82
C LEU A 204 -5.69 -11.94 7.57
N ASN A 205 -4.75 -11.25 6.91
CA ASN A 205 -4.04 -10.14 7.56
C ASN A 205 -4.99 -8.98 7.87
N ILE A 206 -5.95 -8.72 6.97
CA ILE A 206 -6.96 -7.68 7.16
C ILE A 206 -7.94 -8.07 8.27
N ILE A 207 -8.35 -9.34 8.34
CA ILE A 207 -9.18 -9.88 9.44
C ILE A 207 -8.48 -9.70 10.79
N ASN A 208 -7.17 -9.98 10.86
CA ASN A 208 -6.41 -9.78 12.08
C ASN A 208 -6.41 -8.32 12.52
N TRP A 209 -6.23 -7.37 11.61
CA TRP A 209 -6.30 -5.94 11.95
C TRP A 209 -7.66 -5.49 12.48
N ILE A 210 -8.76 -6.07 11.96
CA ILE A 210 -10.10 -5.84 12.51
C ILE A 210 -10.19 -6.41 13.92
N ASN A 211 -9.72 -7.64 14.13
CA ASN A 211 -9.73 -8.31 15.43
C ASN A 211 -8.83 -7.62 16.46
N GLU A 212 -7.76 -6.96 16.02
CA GLU A 212 -6.82 -6.16 16.83
C GLU A 212 -7.31 -4.72 17.07
N ASP A 213 -8.56 -4.38 16.70
CA ASP A 213 -9.15 -3.04 16.89
C ASP A 213 -8.37 -1.91 16.20
N LEU A 214 -7.70 -2.21 15.09
CA LEU A 214 -6.89 -1.22 14.37
C LEU A 214 -7.73 -0.34 13.44
N ALA A 215 -9.01 -0.64 13.20
CA ALA A 215 -9.85 0.12 12.30
C ALA A 215 -10.17 1.54 12.84
N ASP A 216 -9.93 2.55 12.02
CA ASP A 216 -10.29 3.95 12.29
C ASP A 216 -11.47 4.42 11.42
N TYR A 217 -11.70 3.74 10.30
CA TYR A 217 -12.82 3.99 9.40
C TYR A 217 -13.17 2.69 8.68
N ILE A 218 -14.46 2.42 8.52
CA ILE A 218 -14.99 1.32 7.71
C ILE A 218 -16.11 1.88 6.83
N LYS A 219 -16.03 1.70 5.50
CA LYS A 219 -17.09 2.12 4.59
C LYS A 219 -18.42 1.45 5.01
N PRO A 220 -19.57 2.14 5.00
CA PRO A 220 -20.84 1.52 5.41
C PRO A 220 -21.17 0.22 4.66
N SER A 221 -20.83 0.14 3.38
CA SER A 221 -21.03 -1.04 2.55
C SER A 221 -19.91 -2.08 2.63
N PHE A 222 -18.90 -1.89 3.48
CA PHE A 222 -17.75 -2.79 3.61
C PHE A 222 -18.14 -4.24 3.91
N ALA A 223 -19.15 -4.44 4.75
CA ALA A 223 -19.64 -5.77 5.11
C ALA A 223 -20.11 -6.56 3.87
N GLU A 224 -20.91 -5.92 3.03
CA GLU A 224 -21.55 -6.52 1.86
C GLU A 224 -20.59 -6.58 0.66
N GLU A 225 -19.87 -5.49 0.39
CA GLU A 225 -19.01 -5.36 -0.79
C GLU A 225 -17.68 -6.13 -0.64
N TRP A 226 -17.18 -6.28 0.58
CA TRP A 226 -15.87 -6.88 0.82
C TRP A 226 -15.90 -8.09 1.76
N PHE A 227 -16.47 -7.96 2.95
CA PHE A 227 -16.33 -8.96 4.01
C PHE A 227 -17.06 -10.27 3.68
N GLU A 228 -18.34 -10.23 3.30
CA GLU A 228 -19.10 -11.45 2.98
C GLU A 228 -18.57 -12.20 1.75
N PRO A 229 -18.25 -11.55 0.61
CA PRO A 229 -17.61 -12.21 -0.52
C PRO A 229 -16.27 -12.86 -0.13
N MET A 230 -15.45 -12.16 0.64
CA MET A 230 -14.16 -12.66 1.12
C MET A 230 -14.32 -13.86 2.06
N LYS A 231 -15.26 -13.79 3.00
CA LYS A 231 -15.58 -14.87 3.94
C LYS A 231 -16.05 -16.13 3.21
N ASN A 232 -16.87 -15.98 2.18
CA ASN A 232 -17.30 -17.09 1.32
C ASN A 232 -16.11 -17.68 0.54
N GLU A 233 -15.21 -16.85 0.02
CA GLU A 233 -13.99 -17.30 -0.67
C GLU A 233 -13.02 -18.05 0.26
N LEU A 234 -12.86 -17.61 1.51
CA LEU A 234 -12.02 -18.32 2.47
C LEU A 234 -12.65 -19.66 2.87
N ARG A 235 -13.97 -19.70 3.10
CA ARG A 235 -14.67 -20.94 3.47
C ARG A 235 -14.67 -22.01 2.37
N SER A 236 -14.59 -21.62 1.10
CA SER A 236 -14.53 -22.58 -0.02
C SER A 236 -13.16 -23.26 -0.17
N LYS A 237 -12.14 -22.79 0.55
CA LYS A 237 -10.76 -23.28 0.48
C LYS A 237 -10.44 -24.22 1.66
N PRO A 238 -10.08 -25.50 1.43
CA PRO A 238 -9.85 -26.48 2.50
C PRO A 238 -8.85 -26.02 3.57
N GLN A 239 -7.80 -25.31 3.17
CA GLN A 239 -6.76 -24.79 4.06
C GLN A 239 -7.24 -23.77 5.10
N TYR A 240 -8.45 -23.21 4.93
CA TYR A 240 -9.03 -22.23 5.84
C TYR A 240 -10.26 -22.78 6.59
N ASN A 241 -10.48 -24.09 6.55
CA ASN A 241 -11.61 -24.76 7.20
C ASN A 241 -11.35 -25.16 8.67
N SER A 242 -10.42 -24.49 9.35
CA SER A 242 -10.16 -24.75 10.77
C SER A 242 -11.20 -24.04 11.66
N ALA A 243 -11.44 -24.61 12.85
CA ALA A 243 -12.29 -23.98 13.86
C ALA A 243 -11.76 -22.58 14.26
N GLU A 244 -10.45 -22.42 14.32
CA GLU A 244 -9.79 -21.15 14.62
C GLU A 244 -10.12 -20.06 13.60
N VAL A 245 -9.99 -20.34 12.29
CA VAL A 245 -10.33 -19.38 11.23
C VAL A 245 -11.82 -19.02 11.28
N ARG A 246 -12.70 -20.00 11.56
CA ARG A 246 -14.14 -19.72 11.73
C ARG A 246 -14.40 -18.76 12.90
N THR A 247 -13.71 -18.95 14.03
CA THR A 247 -13.82 -18.06 15.20
C THR A 247 -13.31 -16.64 14.88
N GLN A 248 -12.17 -16.52 14.18
CA GLN A 248 -11.64 -15.23 13.74
C GLN A 248 -12.62 -14.47 12.83
N LEU A 249 -13.29 -15.19 11.91
CA LEU A 249 -14.30 -14.61 11.02
C LEU A 249 -15.54 -14.14 11.77
N VAL A 250 -16.03 -14.91 12.76
CA VAL A 250 -17.18 -14.50 13.58
C VAL A 250 -16.84 -13.27 14.42
N SER A 251 -15.65 -13.25 15.04
CA SER A 251 -15.17 -12.09 15.81
C SER A 251 -15.12 -10.83 14.94
N ALA A 252 -14.51 -10.92 13.75
CA ALA A 252 -14.41 -9.79 12.84
C ALA A 252 -15.79 -9.31 12.37
N ALA A 253 -16.72 -10.22 12.07
CA ALA A 253 -18.08 -9.87 11.68
C ALA A 253 -18.80 -9.05 12.77
N ASN A 254 -18.67 -9.47 14.03
CA ASN A 254 -19.26 -8.75 15.16
C ASN A 254 -18.64 -7.36 15.32
N LYS A 255 -17.31 -7.25 15.21
CA LYS A 255 -16.61 -5.96 15.29
C LYS A 255 -17.00 -5.00 14.16
N ILE A 256 -17.13 -5.49 12.94
CA ILE A 256 -17.62 -4.69 11.80
C ILE A 256 -19.04 -4.20 12.08
N LYS A 257 -19.93 -5.08 12.57
CA LYS A 257 -21.33 -4.74 12.84
C LYS A 257 -21.48 -3.67 13.94
N SER A 258 -20.63 -3.70 14.95
CA SER A 258 -20.63 -2.73 16.04
C SER A 258 -19.74 -1.52 15.79
N PHE A 259 -19.11 -1.41 14.61
CA PHE A 259 -18.17 -0.33 14.33
C PHE A 259 -18.90 1.00 14.08
N GLU A 260 -18.58 2.01 14.88
CA GLU A 260 -19.08 3.36 14.70
C GLU A 260 -18.01 4.24 14.06
N ASN A 261 -18.29 4.72 12.84
CA ASN A 261 -17.39 5.66 12.18
C ASN A 261 -17.31 6.99 12.95
N PRO A 262 -16.12 7.64 12.98
CA PRO A 262 -15.98 8.96 13.58
C PRO A 262 -16.93 9.95 12.91
N LYS A 263 -17.63 10.76 13.71
CA LYS A 263 -18.58 11.77 13.21
C LYS A 263 -17.82 12.79 12.36
N GLN A 264 -18.26 12.95 11.11
CA GLN A 264 -17.78 14.02 10.24
C GLN A 264 -18.43 15.34 10.66
N ASN A 265 -17.95 15.96 11.75
CA ASN A 265 -18.20 17.38 11.94
C ASN A 265 -17.40 18.10 10.84
N GLY A 266 -18.06 18.95 10.05
CA GLY A 266 -17.56 19.54 8.78
C GLY A 266 -16.29 20.39 8.85
N GLY A 267 -15.17 19.78 9.25
CA GLY A 267 -13.86 20.40 9.43
C GLY A 267 -12.92 19.43 10.15
N ASN A 268 -12.14 18.68 9.38
CA ASN A 268 -11.09 17.74 9.79
C ASN A 268 -11.52 16.55 10.68
N LEU A 269 -11.38 15.34 10.11
CA LEU A 269 -11.43 14.07 10.82
C LEU A 269 -10.48 14.09 12.02
N ARG A 270 -11.03 14.21 13.23
CA ARG A 270 -10.27 14.02 14.47
C ARG A 270 -10.34 12.53 14.86
N PHE A 271 -9.30 11.79 14.51
CA PHE A 271 -9.08 10.45 15.07
C PHE A 271 -8.68 10.57 16.54
N ARG A 272 -9.20 9.63 17.35
CA ARG A 272 -9.02 9.56 18.80
C ARG A 272 -7.56 9.24 19.10
N ASP A 273 -6.83 10.17 19.71
CA ASP A 273 -5.54 9.87 20.33
C ASP A 273 -5.80 8.89 21.46
N ASN A 274 -5.23 7.68 21.37
CA ASN A 274 -4.95 6.91 22.57
C ASN A 274 -3.68 7.50 23.18
N GLY A 275 -3.86 8.66 23.83
CA GLY A 275 -2.86 9.24 24.69
C GLY A 275 -2.57 8.26 25.82
N SER A 276 -1.30 7.90 25.94
CA SER A 276 -0.67 7.37 27.14
C SER A 276 -1.27 7.99 28.41
N ASN A 277 -1.60 7.14 29.39
CA ASN A 277 -1.83 7.55 30.77
C ASN A 277 -0.64 8.42 31.23
N ALA A 278 -0.78 9.73 31.16
CA ALA A 278 0.03 10.64 31.93
C ALA A 278 -0.48 10.54 33.37
N ALA A 279 0.37 10.01 34.23
CA ALA A 279 0.16 9.98 35.67
C ALA A 279 -0.29 11.35 36.17
N ALA A 280 -1.35 11.36 36.98
CA ALA A 280 -1.70 12.52 37.77
C ALA A 280 -0.50 12.91 38.64
N HIS A 281 0.04 14.11 38.40
CA HIS A 281 0.91 14.76 39.37
C HIS A 281 0.02 15.34 40.49
N PRO A 282 0.35 15.15 41.77
CA PRO A 282 -0.42 15.70 42.87
C PRO A 282 -0.12 17.19 43.07
N ASP A 283 -1.18 17.88 43.46
CA ASP A 283 -1.32 19.27 43.90
C ASP A 283 -0.07 19.94 44.49
N GLU A 284 0.30 21.09 43.92
CA GLU A 284 1.11 22.11 44.61
C GLU A 284 0.23 22.79 45.66
N ALA A 285 0.59 22.58 46.93
CA ALA A 285 -0.02 23.24 48.07
C ALA A 285 0.40 24.72 48.13
N ASP A 286 -0.60 25.56 48.40
CA ASP A 286 -0.48 26.95 48.82
C ASP A 286 0.58 27.15 49.91
N ILE A 287 1.53 28.06 49.68
CA ILE A 287 2.27 28.72 50.75
C ILE A 287 2.36 30.21 50.43
N HIS A 288 1.37 30.97 50.91
CA HIS A 288 1.58 32.36 51.31
C HIS A 288 0.98 32.57 52.70
N SER A 289 1.87 32.77 53.68
CA SER A 289 1.52 33.44 54.93
C SER A 289 2.67 34.32 55.38
N THR A 290 2.29 35.56 55.69
CA THR A 290 2.97 36.65 56.42
C THR A 290 4.11 37.39 55.76
#